data_AF-A0A250ILW5-F1
#
_entry.id   AF-A0A250ILW5-F1
#
_cell.length_a   1.000
_cell.length_b   1.000
_cell.length_c   1.000
_cell.angle_alpha   90.00
_cell.angle_beta   90.00
_cell.angle_gamma   90.00
#
_symmetry.space_group_name_H-M   'P 1'
#
loop_
_entity.id
_entity.type
_entity.pdbx_description
1 polymer ?
#
loop_
_entity_poly.entity_id
_entity_poly.type
_entity_poly.pdbx_seq_one_letter_code
_entity_poly.pdbx_strand_id
1 'polypeptide(L)'
;MPPTPKWFDALKKDPKALDAGIHWFTPEESEAKRLELLREYEPALGRARQHLPDEAFTAARALVERFLPVGLGPTATDRLGNKTRSWLLVEKQSAVELKVALSPLHPPLFWLSAGQTVATLKDVLATYFPAFAPSEDKLERTVRGFLGTNARDHLDLIQLHDRYKASAFMDGVAWGSAYPREPVLDMLPKGAAGQAQARRYREQAPTGMPTFSFRSLYSRSILTAEAHVGGVEGINLFIARLRYRPAKQAPMIREINQRLGTKYPEDLPVDLAGALTGLPFDTSDTLRAALSQPLQPAQLSFTILCLDGLAPDQASAERQLREFMSHPEGSVRQLVAHLALRRGLKGLLSEMAQAERHPELQKQISAAVQRLG
;
A
#
# COMPACT_ATOMS: atom_id res chain seq x y z
N MET A 1 0.37 -25.60 29.87
CA MET A 1 -0.10 -24.26 29.46
C MET A 1 0.44 -23.25 30.44
N PRO A 2 0.99 -22.10 30.02
CA PRO A 2 1.35 -21.03 30.96
C PRO A 2 0.10 -20.59 31.74
N PRO A 3 0.25 -20.11 33.00
CA PRO A 3 -0.88 -19.60 33.78
C PRO A 3 -1.56 -18.48 32.99
N THR A 4 -2.89 -18.58 32.83
CA THR A 4 -3.67 -17.52 32.17
C THR A 4 -3.69 -16.29 33.09
N PRO A 5 -3.33 -15.10 32.57
CA PRO A 5 -3.40 -13.90 33.37
C PRO A 5 -4.86 -13.54 33.68
N LYS A 6 -5.13 -12.96 34.85
CA LYS A 6 -6.50 -12.65 35.32
C LYS A 6 -7.34 -11.85 34.32
N TRP A 7 -6.70 -10.94 33.58
CA TRP A 7 -7.37 -10.13 32.57
C TRP A 7 -7.91 -10.99 31.42
N PHE A 8 -7.21 -12.05 31.05
CA PHE A 8 -7.60 -12.93 29.95
C PHE A 8 -8.80 -13.79 30.34
N ASP A 9 -8.84 -14.30 31.57
CA ASP A 9 -9.99 -15.03 32.08
C ASP A 9 -11.23 -14.13 32.18
N ALA A 10 -11.06 -12.87 32.57
CA ALA A 10 -12.15 -11.88 32.56
C ALA A 10 -12.64 -11.62 31.14
N LEU A 11 -11.72 -11.47 30.18
CA LEU A 11 -12.03 -11.28 28.76
C LEU A 11 -12.80 -12.48 28.17
N LYS A 12 -12.43 -13.71 28.52
CA LYS A 12 -13.13 -14.93 28.07
C LYS A 12 -14.57 -15.03 28.57
N LYS A 13 -14.85 -14.48 29.75
CA LYS A 13 -16.16 -14.52 30.41
C LYS A 13 -17.05 -13.33 30.05
N ASP A 14 -16.52 -12.30 29.39
CA ASP A 14 -17.30 -11.13 28.99
C ASP A 14 -18.28 -11.51 27.86
N PRO A 15 -19.61 -11.40 28.08
CA PRO A 15 -20.60 -11.74 27.06
C PRO A 15 -20.47 -10.88 25.79
N LYS A 16 -19.93 -9.66 25.91
CA LYS A 16 -19.71 -8.75 24.77
C LYS A 16 -18.66 -9.25 23.79
N ALA A 17 -17.86 -10.26 24.17
CA ALA A 17 -16.90 -10.89 23.28
C ALA A 17 -17.62 -11.63 22.13
N LEU A 18 -18.72 -12.32 22.44
CA LEU A 18 -19.52 -13.01 21.41
C LEU A 18 -20.15 -12.01 20.44
N ASP A 19 -20.65 -10.88 20.95
CA ASP A 19 -21.17 -9.77 20.11
C ASP A 19 -20.10 -9.18 19.19
N ALA A 20 -18.82 -9.31 19.57
CA ALA A 20 -17.68 -8.91 18.74
C ALA A 20 -17.28 -9.98 17.70
N GLY A 21 -18.03 -11.08 17.60
CA GLY A 21 -17.71 -12.21 16.72
C GLY A 21 -16.53 -13.05 17.21
N ILE A 22 -16.24 -13.05 18.51
CA ILE A 22 -15.11 -13.78 19.08
C ILE A 22 -15.52 -15.19 19.50
N HIS A 23 -14.69 -16.15 19.12
CA HIS A 23 -14.80 -17.55 19.55
C HIS A 23 -13.49 -17.98 20.20
N TRP A 24 -13.52 -18.23 21.51
CA TRP A 24 -12.35 -18.70 22.25
C TRP A 24 -12.09 -20.17 22.02
N PHE A 25 -10.82 -20.53 21.90
CA PHE A 25 -10.40 -21.92 21.75
C PHE A 25 -10.37 -22.66 23.08
N THR A 26 -10.54 -23.98 22.99
CA THR A 26 -10.09 -24.89 24.03
C THR A 26 -8.55 -24.98 24.06
N PRO A 27 -7.97 -25.53 25.13
CA PRO A 27 -6.55 -25.87 25.18
C PRO A 27 -6.02 -26.65 23.97
N GLU A 28 -6.76 -27.68 23.58
CA GLU A 28 -6.40 -28.62 22.51
C GLU A 28 -6.49 -27.93 21.15
N GLU A 29 -7.54 -27.14 20.93
CA GLU A 29 -7.71 -26.31 19.73
C GLU A 29 -6.58 -25.29 19.59
N SER A 30 -6.17 -24.66 20.69
CA SER A 30 -5.09 -23.66 20.72
C SER A 30 -3.76 -24.27 20.26
N GLU A 31 -3.42 -25.47 20.74
CA GLU A 31 -2.19 -26.15 20.35
C GLU A 31 -2.26 -26.67 18.91
N ALA A 32 -3.40 -27.21 18.48
CA ALA A 32 -3.60 -27.62 17.10
C ALA A 32 -3.43 -26.44 16.13
N LYS A 33 -4.01 -25.28 16.46
CA LYS A 33 -3.88 -24.04 15.67
C LYS A 33 -2.48 -23.47 15.71
N ARG A 34 -1.75 -23.63 16.81
CA ARG A 34 -0.34 -23.26 16.88
C ARG A 34 0.49 -24.07 15.88
N LEU A 35 0.29 -25.38 15.81
CA LEU A 35 1.00 -26.24 14.85
C LEU A 35 0.67 -25.87 13.40
N GLU A 36 -0.60 -25.54 13.11
CA GLU A 36 -1.01 -24.99 11.81
C GLU A 36 -0.28 -23.69 11.49
N LEU A 37 -0.23 -22.73 12.43
CA LEU A 37 0.47 -21.47 12.24
C LEU A 37 1.96 -21.67 11.97
N LEU A 38 2.63 -22.55 12.71
CA LEU A 38 4.06 -22.82 12.51
C LEU A 38 4.35 -23.39 11.12
N ARG A 39 3.46 -24.24 10.58
CA ARG A 39 3.59 -24.79 9.23
C ARG A 39 3.55 -23.69 8.15
N GLU A 40 2.72 -22.67 8.31
CA GLU A 40 2.64 -21.56 7.33
C GLU A 40 3.95 -20.76 7.22
N TYR A 41 4.83 -20.85 8.23
CA TYR A 41 6.15 -20.21 8.27
C TYR A 41 7.30 -21.17 7.95
N GLU A 42 7.00 -22.42 7.55
CA GLU A 42 8.02 -23.33 7.06
C GLU A 42 8.55 -22.86 5.68
N PRO A 43 9.88 -22.89 5.45
CA PRO A 43 10.47 -22.43 4.19
C PRO A 43 9.91 -23.12 2.94
N ALA A 44 9.51 -24.39 3.06
CA ALA A 44 8.98 -25.19 1.97
C ALA A 44 7.59 -24.74 1.50
N LEU A 45 6.77 -24.17 2.39
CA LEU A 45 5.42 -23.70 2.06
C LEU A 45 5.41 -22.22 1.67
N GLY A 46 6.21 -21.38 2.33
CA GLY A 46 6.48 -19.98 1.93
C GLY A 46 5.27 -19.04 1.84
N ARG A 47 4.05 -19.48 2.20
CA ARG A 47 2.81 -18.71 2.03
C ARG A 47 2.76 -17.47 2.91
N ALA A 48 3.28 -17.57 4.14
CA ALA A 48 3.39 -16.43 5.06
C ALA A 48 4.54 -15.47 4.71
N ARG A 49 5.40 -15.79 3.73
CA ARG A 49 6.50 -14.91 3.34
C ARG A 49 5.99 -13.57 2.84
N GLN A 50 4.88 -13.54 2.08
CA GLN A 50 4.18 -12.31 1.67
C GLN A 50 5.11 -11.18 1.20
N HIS A 51 6.12 -11.53 0.41
CA HIS A 51 7.15 -10.63 -0.11
C HIS A 51 8.07 -9.96 0.93
N LEU A 52 8.12 -10.46 2.16
CA LEU A 52 9.12 -10.07 3.14
C LEU A 52 10.55 -10.38 2.63
N PRO A 53 11.50 -9.46 2.90
CA PRO A 53 12.92 -9.77 2.84
C PRO A 53 13.28 -10.96 3.73
N ASP A 54 14.32 -11.72 3.38
CA ASP A 54 14.70 -12.96 4.09
C ASP A 54 14.99 -12.73 5.60
N GLU A 55 15.65 -11.61 5.92
CA GLU A 55 15.94 -11.22 7.30
C GLU A 55 14.65 -10.98 8.10
N ALA A 56 13.70 -10.24 7.50
CA ALA A 56 12.41 -9.96 8.12
C ALA A 56 11.55 -11.22 8.27
N PHE A 57 11.60 -12.14 7.31
CA PHE A 57 10.89 -13.42 7.39
C PHE A 57 11.47 -14.33 8.48
N THR A 58 12.80 -14.39 8.60
CA THR A 58 13.48 -15.14 9.66
C THR A 58 13.10 -14.60 11.03
N ALA A 59 13.11 -13.28 11.20
CA ALA A 59 12.67 -12.63 12.43
C ALA A 59 11.18 -12.89 12.73
N ALA A 60 10.32 -12.82 11.70
CA ALA A 60 8.90 -13.13 11.84
C ALA A 60 8.69 -14.57 12.33
N ARG A 61 9.38 -15.56 11.75
CA ARG A 61 9.30 -16.96 12.17
C ARG A 61 9.67 -17.15 13.65
N ALA A 62 10.78 -16.55 14.09
CA ALA A 62 11.20 -16.61 15.49
C ALA A 62 10.16 -16.00 16.45
N LEU A 63 9.47 -14.94 16.01
CA LEU A 63 8.39 -14.33 16.77
C LEU A 63 7.17 -15.24 16.88
N VAL A 64 6.73 -15.88 15.78
CA VAL A 64 5.55 -16.76 15.78
C VAL A 64 5.62 -17.84 16.86
N GLU A 65 6.79 -18.43 17.09
CA GLU A 65 7.00 -19.50 18.08
C GLU A 65 6.63 -19.08 19.52
N ARG A 66 6.73 -17.78 19.82
CA ARG A 66 6.42 -17.18 21.14
C ARG A 66 4.93 -17.04 21.39
N PHE A 67 4.10 -17.10 20.37
CA PHE A 67 2.66 -16.87 20.47
C PHE A 67 1.86 -18.17 20.50
N LEU A 68 0.70 -18.09 21.14
CA LEU A 68 -0.31 -19.14 21.18
C LEU A 68 -1.63 -18.55 20.63
N PRO A 69 -2.21 -19.13 19.57
CA PRO A 69 -3.57 -18.79 19.16
C PRO A 69 -4.55 -19.20 20.25
N VAL A 70 -5.45 -18.30 20.65
CA VAL A 70 -6.40 -18.52 21.74
C VAL A 70 -7.86 -18.29 21.34
N GLY A 71 -8.10 -17.81 20.12
CA GLY A 71 -9.44 -17.69 19.58
C GLY A 71 -9.47 -17.20 18.14
N LEU A 72 -10.69 -17.16 17.59
CA LEU A 72 -11.01 -16.53 16.31
C LEU A 72 -11.72 -15.21 16.57
N GLY A 73 -11.43 -14.22 15.73
CA GLY A 73 -12.17 -12.97 15.66
C GLY A 73 -13.10 -12.91 14.46
N PRO A 74 -13.52 -11.70 14.06
CA PRO A 74 -14.36 -11.46 12.90
C PRO A 74 -13.81 -12.06 11.59
N THR A 75 -14.74 -12.29 10.66
CA THR A 75 -14.46 -12.85 9.33
C THR A 75 -14.44 -11.74 8.29
N ALA A 76 -13.36 -11.63 7.52
CA ALA A 76 -13.34 -10.89 6.27
C ALA A 76 -13.79 -11.81 5.11
N THR A 77 -14.51 -11.26 4.14
CA THR A 77 -14.93 -11.98 2.93
C THR A 77 -14.48 -11.19 1.72
N ASP A 78 -13.74 -11.83 0.81
CA ASP A 78 -13.37 -11.21 -0.47
C ASP A 78 -14.53 -11.25 -1.47
N ARG A 79 -14.38 -10.55 -2.61
CA ARG A 79 -15.39 -10.55 -3.68
C ARG A 79 -15.62 -11.91 -4.34
N LEU A 80 -14.71 -12.86 -4.17
CA LEU A 80 -14.85 -14.23 -4.66
C LEU A 80 -15.62 -15.14 -3.67
N GLY A 81 -15.97 -14.60 -2.50
CA GLY A 81 -16.66 -15.31 -1.43
C GLY A 81 -15.74 -16.14 -0.54
N ASN A 82 -14.41 -15.99 -0.67
CA ASN A 82 -13.46 -16.61 0.23
C ASN A 82 -13.52 -15.90 1.57
N LYS A 83 -13.56 -16.70 2.65
CA LYS A 83 -13.69 -16.20 4.02
C LYS A 83 -12.38 -16.41 4.77
N THR A 84 -11.90 -15.36 5.42
CA THR A 84 -10.70 -15.40 6.26
C THR A 84 -11.07 -14.89 7.64
N ARG A 85 -10.86 -15.71 8.67
CA ARG A 85 -11.05 -15.31 10.07
C ARG A 85 -9.76 -14.74 10.63
N SER A 86 -9.87 -13.64 11.35
CA SER A 86 -8.78 -13.14 12.19
C SER A 86 -8.51 -14.09 13.35
N TRP A 87 -7.27 -14.14 13.81
CA TRP A 87 -6.82 -14.95 14.92
C TRP A 87 -6.45 -14.06 16.10
N LEU A 88 -6.82 -14.49 17.30
CA LEU A 88 -6.46 -13.86 18.56
C LEU A 88 -5.30 -14.64 19.16
N LEU A 89 -4.25 -13.94 19.58
CA LEU A 89 -3.02 -14.56 20.07
C LEU A 89 -2.57 -13.94 21.39
N VAL A 90 -1.94 -14.74 22.23
CA VAL A 90 -1.24 -14.27 23.43
C VAL A 90 0.22 -14.74 23.38
N GLU A 91 1.11 -13.91 23.89
CA GLU A 91 2.50 -14.33 24.07
C GLU A 91 2.61 -15.29 25.26
N LYS A 92 3.24 -16.45 25.08
CA LYS A 92 3.28 -17.52 26.08
C LYS A 92 3.97 -17.15 27.38
N GLN A 93 5.00 -16.30 27.31
CA GLN A 93 5.87 -16.00 28.45
C GLN A 93 5.51 -14.69 29.17
N SER A 94 4.84 -13.77 28.49
CA SER A 94 4.60 -12.42 29.02
C SER A 94 3.12 -12.04 29.08
N ALA A 95 2.23 -12.69 28.29
CA ALA A 95 0.79 -12.46 28.16
C ALA A 95 0.30 -11.06 28.62
N VAL A 96 0.97 -10.00 28.14
CA VAL A 96 0.71 -8.62 28.59
C VAL A 96 -0.52 -8.07 27.89
N GLU A 97 -0.81 -8.52 26.68
CA GLU A 97 -1.95 -8.09 25.89
C GLU A 97 -2.38 -9.17 24.90
N LEU A 98 -3.56 -8.98 24.33
CA LEU A 98 -4.04 -9.73 23.18
C LEU A 98 -3.47 -9.12 21.90
N LYS A 99 -2.98 -9.99 21.01
CA LYS A 99 -2.64 -9.65 19.62
C LYS A 99 -3.73 -10.13 18.68
N VAL A 100 -3.94 -9.42 17.57
CA VAL A 100 -4.85 -9.82 16.49
C VAL A 100 -4.07 -9.95 15.19
N ALA A 101 -4.02 -11.16 14.65
CA ALA A 101 -3.61 -11.38 13.27
C ALA A 101 -4.87 -11.28 12.39
N LEU A 102 -4.91 -10.34 11.44
CA LEU A 102 -6.05 -10.21 10.53
C LEU A 102 -6.20 -11.47 9.65
N SER A 103 -5.07 -12.12 9.32
CA SER A 103 -4.94 -13.47 8.77
C SER A 103 -3.80 -14.22 9.46
N PRO A 104 -3.88 -15.55 9.63
CA PRO A 104 -2.74 -16.35 10.08
C PRO A 104 -1.52 -16.25 9.15
N LEU A 105 -1.73 -15.88 7.89
CA LEU A 105 -0.65 -15.69 6.93
C LEU A 105 0.09 -14.36 7.11
N HIS A 106 -0.47 -13.41 7.86
CA HIS A 106 0.20 -12.11 8.08
C HIS A 106 1.36 -12.28 9.05
N PRO A 107 2.56 -11.75 8.73
CA PRO A 107 3.70 -11.73 9.63
C PRO A 107 3.40 -11.08 11.00
N PRO A 108 4.04 -11.52 12.11
CA PRO A 108 3.78 -10.97 13.45
C PRO A 108 3.99 -9.47 13.59
N LEU A 109 4.83 -8.88 12.73
CA LEU A 109 5.05 -7.44 12.70
C LEU A 109 3.80 -6.65 12.26
N PHE A 110 2.80 -7.31 11.68
CA PHE A 110 1.50 -6.75 11.31
C PHE A 110 0.36 -7.19 12.26
N TRP A 111 0.66 -7.85 13.38
CA TRP A 111 -0.38 -8.26 14.32
C TRP A 111 -0.74 -7.12 15.28
N LEU A 112 -2.00 -6.71 15.23
CA LEU A 112 -2.54 -5.57 15.97
C LEU A 112 -2.47 -5.79 17.48
N SER A 113 -2.04 -4.78 18.23
CA SER A 113 -2.21 -4.73 19.68
C SER A 113 -3.66 -4.42 20.04
N ALA A 114 -4.34 -5.33 20.73
CA ALA A 114 -5.75 -5.19 21.10
C ALA A 114 -5.98 -4.96 22.60
N GLY A 115 -4.91 -4.80 23.38
CA GLY A 115 -4.99 -4.57 24.81
C GLY A 115 -5.56 -5.77 25.57
N GLN A 116 -6.24 -5.51 26.68
CA GLN A 116 -6.68 -6.54 27.63
C GLN A 116 -8.21 -6.64 27.79
N THR A 117 -8.99 -5.84 27.06
CA THR A 117 -10.45 -5.72 27.25
C THR A 117 -11.22 -5.89 25.93
N VAL A 118 -12.50 -6.24 26.02
CA VAL A 118 -13.38 -6.28 24.83
C VAL A 118 -13.49 -4.90 24.19
N ALA A 119 -13.48 -3.82 24.97
CA ALA A 119 -13.59 -2.46 24.46
C ALA A 119 -12.38 -2.08 23.57
N THR A 120 -11.17 -2.34 24.06
CA THR A 120 -9.93 -2.09 23.28
C THR A 120 -9.85 -2.97 22.04
N LEU A 121 -10.28 -4.23 22.15
CA LEU A 121 -10.36 -5.13 21.00
C LEU A 121 -11.36 -4.65 19.95
N LYS A 122 -12.57 -4.22 20.37
CA LYS A 122 -13.59 -3.66 19.46
C LYS A 122 -13.09 -2.39 18.76
N ASP A 123 -12.45 -1.47 19.48
CA ASP A 123 -11.92 -0.23 18.91
C ASP A 123 -10.86 -0.53 17.83
N VAL A 124 -9.95 -1.47 18.10
CA VAL A 124 -8.92 -1.88 17.14
C VAL A 124 -9.52 -2.55 15.91
N LEU A 125 -10.49 -3.47 16.09
CA LEU A 125 -11.12 -4.20 14.99
C LEU A 125 -12.04 -3.32 14.13
N ALA A 126 -12.60 -2.24 14.66
CA ALA A 126 -13.56 -1.38 13.94
C ALA A 126 -13.01 -0.81 12.61
N THR A 127 -11.69 -0.62 12.52
CA THR A 127 -11.03 -0.15 11.29
C THR A 127 -10.99 -1.25 10.21
N TYR A 128 -10.89 -2.51 10.60
CA TYR A 128 -10.56 -3.65 9.74
C TYR A 128 -11.74 -4.57 9.42
N PHE A 129 -12.85 -4.39 10.11
CA PHE A 129 -14.07 -5.13 9.88
C PHE A 129 -15.26 -4.17 9.82
N PRO A 130 -15.27 -3.21 8.86
CA PRO A 130 -16.40 -2.31 8.71
C PRO A 130 -17.64 -3.13 8.30
N ALA A 131 -18.81 -2.72 8.80
CA ALA A 131 -20.08 -3.39 8.48
C ALA A 131 -20.36 -3.40 6.96
N PHE A 132 -19.93 -2.35 6.27
CA PHE A 132 -20.06 -2.19 4.82
C PHE A 132 -18.76 -1.65 4.23
N ALA A 133 -18.45 -2.03 2.99
CA ALA A 133 -17.34 -1.41 2.27
C ALA A 133 -17.64 0.09 2.09
N PRO A 134 -16.74 0.98 2.54
CA PRO A 134 -16.96 2.41 2.43
C PRO A 134 -16.88 2.83 0.96
N SER A 135 -17.80 3.69 0.50
CA SER A 135 -17.68 4.32 -0.81
C SER A 135 -16.38 5.13 -0.91
N GLU A 136 -15.88 5.35 -2.13
CA GLU A 136 -14.58 5.98 -2.33
C GLU A 136 -14.48 7.40 -1.73
N ASP A 137 -15.59 8.14 -1.69
CA ASP A 137 -15.67 9.48 -1.08
C ASP A 137 -15.52 9.47 0.45
N LYS A 138 -15.72 8.31 1.10
CA LYS A 138 -15.52 8.11 2.53
C LYS A 138 -14.11 7.66 2.90
N LEU A 139 -13.20 7.63 1.93
CA LEU A 139 -11.77 7.37 2.11
C LEU A 139 -11.04 8.73 2.11
N GLU A 140 -10.96 9.33 3.29
CA GLU A 140 -10.58 10.73 3.50
C GLU A 140 -9.11 11.03 3.21
N ARG A 141 -8.22 10.05 3.39
CA ARG A 141 -6.80 10.20 3.11
C ARG A 141 -6.48 9.67 1.73
N THR A 142 -5.72 10.46 0.97
CA THR A 142 -5.07 10.01 -0.27
C THR A 142 -3.58 10.28 -0.17
N VAL A 143 -2.77 9.24 -0.42
CA VAL A 143 -1.30 9.35 -0.44
C VAL A 143 -0.79 8.71 -1.71
N ARG A 144 0.23 9.32 -2.34
CA ARG A 144 0.94 8.76 -3.50
C ARG A 144 2.38 8.47 -3.08
N GLY A 145 2.90 7.33 -3.50
CA GLY A 145 4.29 6.95 -3.27
C GLY A 145 4.90 6.28 -4.49
N PHE A 146 6.15 6.60 -4.75
CA PHE A 146 6.94 6.02 -5.84
C PHE A 146 7.41 4.61 -5.45
N LEU A 147 7.17 3.65 -6.34
CA LEU A 147 7.47 2.22 -6.13
C LEU A 147 8.76 1.76 -6.83
N GLY A 148 9.27 2.51 -7.80
CA GLY A 148 10.41 2.09 -8.61
C GLY A 148 10.19 2.25 -10.11
N THR A 149 11.12 1.71 -10.89
CA THR A 149 11.10 1.74 -12.35
C THR A 149 11.28 0.36 -12.97
N ASN A 150 10.93 0.23 -14.25
CA ASN A 150 11.25 -0.95 -15.05
C ASN A 150 12.77 -1.13 -15.25
N ALA A 151 13.51 -0.02 -15.37
CA ALA A 151 14.93 -0.05 -15.69
C ALA A 151 15.81 -0.45 -14.49
N ARG A 152 15.46 0.02 -13.28
CA ARG A 152 16.25 -0.22 -12.06
C ARG A 152 15.73 -1.38 -11.23
N ASP A 153 14.42 -1.44 -11.06
CA ASP A 153 13.76 -2.33 -10.10
C ASP A 153 13.05 -3.50 -10.82
N HIS A 154 13.18 -3.55 -12.15
CA HIS A 154 12.56 -4.55 -13.03
C HIS A 154 11.05 -4.67 -12.82
N LEU A 155 10.39 -3.57 -12.43
CA LEU A 155 8.97 -3.53 -12.21
C LEU A 155 8.20 -3.45 -13.53
N ASP A 156 7.06 -4.12 -13.55
CA ASP A 156 6.03 -4.02 -14.57
C ASP A 156 4.63 -3.96 -13.93
N LEU A 157 3.67 -3.37 -14.63
CA LEU A 157 2.31 -3.20 -14.11
C LEU A 157 1.60 -4.55 -13.91
N ILE A 158 1.85 -5.54 -14.77
CA ILE A 158 1.29 -6.89 -14.63
C ILE A 158 1.93 -7.61 -13.44
N GLN A 159 3.24 -7.46 -13.24
CA GLN A 159 3.90 -8.02 -12.06
C GLN A 159 3.36 -7.43 -10.76
N LEU A 160 3.13 -6.11 -10.71
CA LEU A 160 2.47 -5.46 -9.57
C LEU A 160 1.05 -5.99 -9.37
N HIS A 161 0.29 -6.17 -10.46
CA HIS A 161 -1.04 -6.78 -10.38
C HIS A 161 -0.99 -8.19 -9.78
N ASP A 162 -0.12 -9.05 -10.28
CA ASP A 162 -0.03 -10.44 -9.82
C ASP A 162 0.46 -10.52 -8.37
N ARG A 163 1.38 -9.64 -7.99
CA ARG A 163 1.82 -9.45 -6.60
C ARG A 163 0.64 -9.11 -5.68
N TYR A 164 -0.10 -8.04 -5.97
CA TYR A 164 -1.20 -7.60 -5.12
C TYR A 164 -2.34 -8.62 -5.09
N LYS A 165 -2.63 -9.27 -6.22
CA LYS A 165 -3.63 -10.35 -6.29
C LYS A 165 -3.26 -11.56 -5.43
N ALA A 166 -1.97 -11.88 -5.31
CA ALA A 166 -1.47 -12.97 -4.47
C ALA A 166 -1.36 -12.60 -2.98
N SER A 167 -1.50 -11.31 -2.64
CA SER A 167 -1.35 -10.82 -1.28
C SER A 167 -2.57 -11.15 -0.41
N ALA A 168 -2.34 -11.75 0.77
CA ALA A 168 -3.42 -11.99 1.73
C ALA A 168 -3.93 -10.71 2.43
N PHE A 169 -3.39 -9.54 2.07
CA PHE A 169 -3.87 -8.24 2.51
C PHE A 169 -4.92 -7.64 1.57
N MET A 170 -5.01 -8.13 0.34
CA MET A 170 -5.84 -7.54 -0.71
C MET A 170 -7.02 -8.44 -1.07
N ASP A 171 -8.07 -7.81 -1.58
CA ASP A 171 -9.11 -8.52 -2.32
C ASP A 171 -8.49 -9.07 -3.62
N GLY A 172 -8.80 -10.33 -3.94
CA GLY A 172 -8.28 -11.00 -5.13
C GLY A 172 -8.81 -10.45 -6.47
N VAL A 173 -9.73 -9.48 -6.43
CA VAL A 173 -10.33 -8.85 -7.61
C VAL A 173 -9.76 -7.44 -7.84
N ALA A 174 -9.08 -7.28 -8.98
CA ALA A 174 -8.58 -6.00 -9.46
C ALA A 174 -9.54 -5.36 -10.48
N TRP A 175 -9.45 -4.04 -10.66
CA TRP A 175 -10.03 -3.35 -11.81
C TRP A 175 -9.01 -2.42 -12.49
N GLY A 176 -9.13 -2.29 -13.81
CA GLY A 176 -8.24 -1.53 -14.67
C GLY A 176 -8.72 -0.10 -14.93
N SER A 177 -7.93 0.67 -15.67
CA SER A 177 -8.22 2.09 -15.93
C SER A 177 -9.47 2.34 -16.79
N ALA A 178 -10.05 1.31 -17.43
CA ALA A 178 -11.35 1.43 -18.08
C ALA A 178 -12.49 1.70 -17.07
N TYR A 179 -12.26 1.42 -15.79
CA TYR A 179 -13.18 1.65 -14.69
C TYR A 179 -12.58 2.72 -13.76
N PRO A 180 -12.86 4.02 -13.98
CA PRO A 180 -12.25 5.11 -13.19
C PRO A 180 -12.68 5.11 -11.72
N ARG A 181 -13.76 4.39 -11.42
CA ARG A 181 -14.24 4.09 -10.07
C ARG A 181 -14.40 2.59 -9.92
N GLU A 182 -14.36 2.14 -8.69
CA GLU A 182 -14.63 0.76 -8.33
C GLU A 182 -15.97 0.28 -8.90
N PRO A 183 -16.00 -0.88 -9.56
CA PRO A 183 -17.25 -1.50 -9.98
C PRO A 183 -18.03 -2.02 -8.75
N VAL A 184 -19.33 -1.69 -8.69
CA VAL A 184 -20.20 -1.81 -7.50
C VAL A 184 -20.72 -3.24 -7.27
N LEU A 185 -19.83 -4.21 -7.07
CA LEU A 185 -20.23 -5.55 -6.63
C LEU A 185 -19.53 -5.93 -5.32
N ASP A 186 -20.32 -6.22 -4.29
CA ASP A 186 -19.83 -6.75 -3.02
C ASP A 186 -19.33 -8.19 -3.18
N MET A 187 -19.99 -8.98 -4.03
CA MET A 187 -19.58 -10.33 -4.42
C MET A 187 -19.79 -10.55 -5.91
N LEU A 188 -18.86 -11.27 -6.53
CA LEU A 188 -18.99 -11.73 -7.90
C LEU A 188 -19.90 -12.96 -7.98
N PRO A 189 -20.58 -13.18 -9.12
CA PRO A 189 -21.26 -14.45 -9.39
C PRO A 189 -20.30 -15.64 -9.25
N LYS A 190 -20.80 -16.80 -8.82
CA LYS A 190 -19.97 -18.01 -8.73
C LYS A 190 -19.63 -18.58 -10.11
N GLY A 191 -18.52 -19.31 -10.19
CA GLY A 191 -18.14 -20.07 -11.38
C GLY A 191 -17.70 -19.20 -12.57
N ALA A 192 -18.00 -19.66 -13.79
CA ALA A 192 -17.52 -19.05 -15.03
C ALA A 192 -17.97 -17.59 -15.21
N ALA A 193 -19.20 -17.25 -14.77
CA ALA A 193 -19.74 -15.90 -14.88
C ALA A 193 -18.92 -14.88 -14.05
N GLY A 194 -18.57 -15.22 -12.80
CA GLY A 194 -17.70 -14.36 -11.98
C GLY A 194 -16.30 -14.23 -12.54
N GLN A 195 -15.74 -15.32 -13.09
CA GLN A 195 -14.43 -15.27 -13.73
C GLN A 195 -14.43 -14.40 -14.99
N ALA A 196 -15.48 -14.45 -15.79
CA ALA A 196 -15.64 -13.56 -16.95
C ALA A 196 -15.77 -12.10 -16.52
N GLN A 197 -16.56 -11.83 -15.47
CA GLN A 197 -16.70 -10.49 -14.91
C GLN A 197 -15.37 -9.94 -14.36
N ALA A 198 -14.62 -10.75 -13.62
CA ALA A 198 -13.29 -10.37 -13.09
C ALA A 198 -12.24 -10.18 -14.21
N ARG A 199 -12.37 -10.85 -15.35
CA ARG A 199 -11.54 -10.56 -16.54
C ARG A 199 -11.91 -9.21 -17.13
N ARG A 200 -13.21 -8.95 -17.29
CA ARG A 200 -13.72 -7.68 -17.83
C ARG A 200 -13.30 -6.48 -16.99
N TYR A 201 -13.36 -6.57 -15.66
CA TYR A 201 -12.92 -5.48 -14.80
C TYR A 201 -11.45 -5.10 -14.96
N ARG A 202 -10.59 -5.98 -15.47
CA ARG A 202 -9.17 -5.70 -15.70
C ARG A 202 -8.87 -4.91 -16.98
N GLU A 203 -9.88 -4.60 -17.78
CA GLU A 203 -9.74 -3.80 -19.00
C GLU A 203 -9.07 -2.44 -18.72
N GLN A 204 -8.16 -2.04 -19.61
CA GLN A 204 -7.50 -0.75 -19.58
C GLN A 204 -8.22 0.21 -20.54
N ALA A 205 -8.28 1.48 -20.17
CA ALA A 205 -8.78 2.50 -21.08
C ALA A 205 -7.88 2.57 -22.33
N PRO A 206 -8.44 2.80 -23.54
CA PRO A 206 -7.65 2.92 -24.77
C PRO A 206 -6.67 4.09 -24.74
N THR A 207 -6.95 5.10 -23.91
CA THR A 207 -6.13 6.30 -23.72
C THR A 207 -5.96 6.58 -22.24
N GLY A 208 -4.90 7.33 -21.91
CA GLY A 208 -4.57 7.69 -20.54
C GLY A 208 -3.61 6.71 -19.89
N MET A 209 -3.53 6.80 -18.56
CA MET A 209 -2.57 6.06 -17.76
C MET A 209 -3.07 4.65 -17.46
N PRO A 210 -2.32 3.58 -17.79
CA PRO A 210 -2.64 2.24 -17.37
C PRO A 210 -2.58 2.11 -15.85
N THR A 211 -3.58 1.45 -15.27
CA THR A 211 -3.65 1.24 -13.82
C THR A 211 -4.26 -0.11 -13.47
N PHE A 212 -3.90 -0.65 -12.30
CA PHE A 212 -4.72 -1.63 -11.60
C PHE A 212 -5.05 -1.14 -10.21
N SER A 213 -6.32 -1.23 -9.84
CA SER A 213 -6.81 -0.87 -8.52
C SER A 213 -7.37 -2.10 -7.80
N PHE A 214 -7.24 -2.10 -6.48
CA PHE A 214 -7.60 -3.19 -5.59
C PHE A 214 -8.24 -2.62 -4.32
N ARG A 215 -9.17 -3.37 -3.72
CA ARG A 215 -9.56 -3.14 -2.32
C ARG A 215 -8.62 -3.90 -1.41
N SER A 216 -8.25 -3.34 -0.27
CA SER A 216 -7.70 -4.14 0.82
C SER A 216 -8.80 -5.01 1.42
N LEU A 217 -8.45 -6.20 1.90
CA LEU A 217 -9.42 -7.20 2.36
C LEU A 217 -10.11 -6.78 3.67
N TYR A 218 -9.40 -6.06 4.54
CA TYR A 218 -9.86 -5.78 5.89
C TYR A 218 -10.33 -4.33 6.04
N SER A 219 -9.42 -3.36 5.93
CA SER A 219 -9.77 -1.94 6.06
C SER A 219 -10.63 -1.41 4.91
N ARG A 220 -10.78 -2.20 3.85
CA ARG A 220 -11.46 -1.83 2.61
C ARG A 220 -10.89 -0.54 2.04
N SER A 221 -9.59 -0.31 2.21
CA SER A 221 -8.89 0.80 1.56
C SER A 221 -8.71 0.51 0.07
N ILE A 222 -8.32 1.49 -0.73
CA ILE A 222 -8.03 1.31 -2.16
C ILE A 222 -6.55 1.52 -2.41
N LEU A 223 -5.93 0.56 -3.10
CA LEU A 223 -4.59 0.69 -3.66
C LEU A 223 -4.73 0.72 -5.18
N THR A 224 -4.24 1.78 -5.83
CA THR A 224 -4.09 1.88 -7.28
C THR A 224 -2.61 1.88 -7.64
N ALA A 225 -2.15 0.90 -8.42
CA ALA A 225 -0.86 0.91 -9.08
C ALA A 225 -0.99 1.60 -10.45
N GLU A 226 -0.10 2.54 -10.73
CA GLU A 226 -0.10 3.39 -11.91
C GLU A 226 1.19 3.22 -12.69
N ALA A 227 1.11 3.08 -14.01
CA ALA A 227 2.28 3.04 -14.90
C ALA A 227 2.41 4.36 -15.67
N HIS A 228 3.35 5.21 -15.25
CA HIS A 228 3.66 6.48 -15.90
C HIS A 228 4.68 6.25 -17.02
N VAL A 229 4.16 5.99 -18.22
CA VAL A 229 4.93 5.76 -19.44
C VAL A 229 5.28 7.07 -20.15
N GLY A 230 6.40 7.08 -20.88
CA GLY A 230 6.76 8.19 -21.78
C GLY A 230 7.19 9.49 -21.09
N GLY A 231 7.59 9.43 -19.81
CA GLY A 231 8.23 10.57 -19.14
C GLY A 231 9.70 10.74 -19.53
N VAL A 232 10.41 9.63 -19.65
CA VAL A 232 11.76 9.54 -20.21
C VAL A 232 11.79 8.28 -21.06
N GLU A 233 12.45 8.33 -22.22
CA GLU A 233 12.54 7.18 -23.13
C GLU A 233 13.13 5.96 -22.42
N GLY A 234 12.46 4.80 -22.56
CA GLY A 234 12.87 3.54 -21.93
C GLY A 234 12.58 3.42 -20.42
N ILE A 235 12.13 4.48 -19.75
CA ILE A 235 11.86 4.50 -18.31
C ILE A 235 10.37 4.67 -18.02
N ASN A 236 9.79 3.65 -17.40
CA ASN A 236 8.45 3.67 -16.84
C ASN A 236 8.55 3.84 -15.33
N LEU A 237 7.81 4.80 -14.78
CA LEU A 237 7.71 4.97 -13.33
C LEU A 237 6.46 4.26 -12.82
N PHE A 238 6.58 3.59 -11.69
CA PHE A 238 5.45 2.97 -11.02
C PHE A 238 5.12 3.73 -9.74
N ILE A 239 3.85 4.07 -9.59
CA ILE A 239 3.34 4.83 -8.44
C ILE A 239 2.19 4.07 -7.82
N ALA A 240 2.17 3.98 -6.49
CA ALA A 240 1.00 3.57 -5.74
C ALA A 240 0.24 4.80 -5.25
N ARG A 241 -1.05 4.88 -5.59
CA ARG A 241 -2.01 5.80 -4.97
C ARG A 241 -2.86 5.02 -3.99
N LEU A 242 -2.78 5.40 -2.72
CA LEU A 242 -3.52 4.81 -1.61
C LEU A 242 -4.67 5.74 -1.23
N ARG A 243 -5.88 5.21 -1.07
CA ARG A 243 -7.03 5.91 -0.49
C ARG A 243 -7.55 5.12 0.70
N TYR A 244 -7.62 5.74 1.87
CA TYR A 244 -7.94 5.02 3.11
C TYR A 244 -8.59 5.91 4.16
N ARG A 245 -9.14 5.27 5.19
CA ARG A 245 -9.50 5.94 6.46
C ARG A 245 -8.31 5.85 7.42
N PRO A 246 -7.92 6.95 8.07
CA PRO A 246 -6.85 6.93 9.07
C PRO A 246 -7.06 5.83 10.11
N ALA A 247 -6.03 5.04 10.35
CA ALA A 247 -6.00 4.00 11.36
C ALA A 247 -5.31 4.52 12.63
N LYS A 248 -5.65 3.98 13.81
CA LYS A 248 -5.14 4.47 15.11
C LYS A 248 -3.81 3.83 15.54
N GLN A 249 -3.22 2.97 14.70
CA GLN A 249 -2.06 2.14 15.05
C GLN A 249 -0.72 2.81 14.72
N ALA A 250 -0.60 4.13 14.91
CA ALA A 250 0.62 4.89 14.61
C ALA A 250 1.92 4.30 15.23
N PRO A 251 1.94 3.87 16.51
CA PRO A 251 3.13 3.22 17.07
C PRO A 251 3.58 1.97 16.30
N MET A 252 2.63 1.19 15.78
CA MET A 252 2.92 -0.02 15.01
C MET A 252 3.49 0.31 13.64
N ILE A 253 2.89 1.27 12.91
CA ILE A 253 3.43 1.67 11.61
C ILE A 253 4.83 2.27 11.75
N ARG A 254 5.09 3.01 12.84
CA ARG A 254 6.44 3.50 13.15
C ARG A 254 7.44 2.37 13.37
N GLU A 255 7.07 1.33 14.10
CA GLU A 255 7.90 0.14 14.30
C GLU A 255 8.17 -0.60 12.99
N ILE A 256 7.14 -0.75 12.13
CA ILE A 256 7.27 -1.33 10.79
C ILE A 256 8.25 -0.51 9.95
N ASN A 257 8.09 0.82 9.93
CA ASN A 257 8.98 1.75 9.23
C ASN A 257 10.43 1.60 9.67
N GLN A 258 10.67 1.53 10.99
CA GLN A 258 12.01 1.34 11.53
C GLN A 258 12.62 -0.01 11.13
N ARG A 259 11.84 -1.10 11.20
CA ARG A 259 12.32 -2.46 10.92
C ARG A 259 12.55 -2.72 9.43
N LEU A 260 11.71 -2.16 8.57
CA LEU A 260 11.77 -2.41 7.13
C LEU A 260 12.47 -1.30 6.35
N GLY A 261 12.90 -0.22 7.02
CA GLY A 261 13.48 0.95 6.37
C GLY A 261 12.49 1.72 5.49
N THR A 262 11.19 1.61 5.79
CA THR A 262 10.12 2.26 5.02
C THR A 262 9.71 3.59 5.67
N LYS A 263 8.93 4.40 4.94
CA LYS A 263 8.41 5.69 5.41
C LYS A 263 6.92 5.82 5.17
N TYR A 264 6.17 4.78 5.53
CA TYR A 264 4.72 4.80 5.43
C TYR A 264 4.11 5.89 6.34
N PRO A 265 3.00 6.53 5.93
CA PRO A 265 2.24 7.40 6.82
C PRO A 265 1.84 6.67 8.11
N GLU A 266 2.02 7.28 9.28
CA GLU A 266 1.77 6.59 10.55
C GLU A 266 0.28 6.23 10.75
N ASP A 267 -0.64 6.89 10.06
CA ASP A 267 -2.06 6.58 10.05
C ASP A 267 -2.48 5.56 8.96
N LEU A 268 -1.52 4.96 8.25
CA LEU A 268 -1.78 3.96 7.22
C LEU A 268 -2.34 2.67 7.84
N PRO A 269 -3.46 2.12 7.33
CA PRO A 269 -3.94 0.81 7.73
C PRO A 269 -2.88 -0.28 7.49
N VAL A 270 -2.66 -1.10 8.52
CA VAL A 270 -1.71 -2.22 8.52
C VAL A 270 -1.84 -3.16 7.31
N ASP A 271 -3.04 -3.38 6.76
CA ASP A 271 -3.20 -4.20 5.57
C ASP A 271 -2.66 -3.55 4.29
N LEU A 272 -2.78 -2.22 4.14
CA LEU A 272 -2.08 -1.51 3.07
C LEU A 272 -0.56 -1.51 3.26
N ALA A 273 -0.08 -1.31 4.49
CA ALA A 273 1.36 -1.41 4.79
C ALA A 273 1.90 -2.80 4.43
N GLY A 274 1.14 -3.85 4.80
CA GLY A 274 1.40 -5.23 4.45
C GLY A 274 1.48 -5.46 2.94
N ALA A 275 0.54 -4.91 2.17
CA ALA A 275 0.53 -5.02 0.71
C ALA A 275 1.75 -4.37 0.03
N LEU A 276 2.30 -3.29 0.61
CA LEU A 276 3.46 -2.57 0.08
C LEU A 276 4.81 -3.18 0.50
N THR A 277 4.84 -4.04 1.51
CA THR A 277 6.03 -4.71 2.01
C THR A 277 6.91 -5.25 0.89
N GLY A 278 8.21 -4.94 0.93
CA GLY A 278 9.17 -5.39 -0.08
C GLY A 278 9.15 -4.56 -1.39
N LEU A 279 8.42 -3.45 -1.42
CA LEU A 279 8.55 -2.38 -2.41
C LEU A 279 8.97 -1.09 -1.70
N PRO A 280 9.76 -0.21 -2.34
CA PRO A 280 9.93 1.14 -1.83
C PRO A 280 8.61 1.90 -1.92
N PHE A 281 8.47 2.93 -1.10
CA PHE A 281 7.29 3.81 -1.11
C PHE A 281 7.74 5.22 -0.72
N ASP A 282 8.35 5.92 -1.68
CA ASP A 282 8.84 7.28 -1.45
C ASP A 282 7.74 8.29 -1.76
N THR A 283 7.25 8.98 -0.73
CA THR A 283 6.27 10.07 -0.88
C THR A 283 6.92 11.35 -1.40
N SER A 284 6.11 12.31 -1.84
CA SER A 284 6.61 13.63 -2.26
C SER A 284 7.46 14.29 -1.16
N ASP A 285 7.06 14.19 0.10
CA ASP A 285 7.80 14.76 1.23
C ASP A 285 9.16 14.06 1.41
N THR A 286 9.19 12.74 1.23
CA THR A 286 10.44 11.95 1.30
C THR A 286 11.42 12.37 0.20
N LEU A 287 10.93 12.51 -1.04
CA LEU A 287 11.75 12.93 -2.16
C LEU A 287 12.23 14.39 -2.02
N ARG A 288 11.38 15.29 -1.49
CA ARG A 288 11.79 16.67 -1.20
C ARG A 288 12.85 16.79 -0.12
N ALA A 289 12.76 15.97 0.92
CA ALA A 289 13.81 15.90 1.93
C ALA A 289 15.14 15.45 1.31
N ALA A 290 15.12 14.53 0.33
CA ALA A 290 16.31 14.12 -0.40
C ALA A 290 16.91 15.24 -1.25
N LEU A 291 16.08 16.12 -1.84
CA LEU A 291 16.54 17.30 -2.60
C LEU A 291 17.26 18.35 -1.74
N SER A 292 17.09 18.31 -0.42
CA SER A 292 17.80 19.22 0.49
C SER A 292 19.27 18.84 0.70
N GLN A 293 19.68 17.67 0.20
CA GLN A 293 21.06 17.18 0.24
C GLN A 293 21.76 17.48 -1.09
N PRO A 294 23.10 17.63 -1.12
CA PRO A 294 23.84 17.70 -2.37
C PRO A 294 23.63 16.43 -3.20
N LEU A 295 23.00 16.56 -4.37
CA LEU A 295 22.74 15.46 -5.30
C LEU A 295 23.56 15.63 -6.58
N GLN A 296 23.96 14.51 -7.17
CA GLN A 296 24.51 14.52 -8.51
C GLN A 296 23.42 14.92 -9.53
N PRO A 297 23.74 15.58 -10.65
CA PRO A 297 22.74 16.05 -11.62
C PRO A 297 21.77 14.97 -12.10
N ALA A 298 22.25 13.73 -12.30
CA ALA A 298 21.41 12.60 -12.69
C ALA A 298 20.40 12.20 -11.60
N GLN A 299 20.82 12.22 -10.32
CA GLN A 299 19.95 11.92 -9.19
C GLN A 299 18.90 13.01 -9.01
N LEU A 300 19.32 14.28 -9.10
CA LEU A 300 18.41 15.43 -9.06
C LEU A 300 17.33 15.33 -10.14
N SER A 301 17.74 15.12 -11.40
CA SER A 301 16.81 14.94 -12.52
C SER A 301 15.84 13.78 -12.29
N PHE A 302 16.32 12.63 -11.81
CA PHE A 302 15.46 11.50 -11.50
C PHE A 302 14.48 11.82 -10.36
N THR A 303 14.91 12.51 -9.30
CA THR A 303 14.03 12.93 -8.21
C THR A 303 12.94 13.91 -8.69
N ILE A 304 13.27 14.86 -9.56
CA ILE A 304 12.29 15.78 -10.18
C ILE A 304 11.28 14.99 -11.03
N LEU A 305 11.73 14.02 -11.81
CA LEU A 305 10.87 13.14 -12.59
C LEU A 305 9.88 12.36 -11.70
N CYS A 306 10.36 11.80 -10.58
CA CYS A 306 9.51 11.12 -9.61
C CYS A 306 8.49 12.07 -8.96
N LEU A 307 8.91 13.28 -8.57
CA LEU A 307 8.02 14.30 -8.00
C LEU A 307 6.91 14.69 -8.99
N ASP A 308 7.25 14.87 -10.27
CA ASP A 308 6.26 15.13 -11.32
C ASP A 308 5.22 14.01 -11.38
N GLY A 309 5.63 12.73 -11.39
CA GLY A 309 4.70 11.60 -11.38
C GLY A 309 3.79 11.55 -10.14
N LEU A 310 4.30 12.02 -9.00
CA LEU A 310 3.56 12.08 -7.73
C LEU A 310 2.59 13.28 -7.64
N ALA A 311 2.73 14.30 -8.50
CA ALA A 311 1.85 15.46 -8.48
C ALA A 311 0.37 15.04 -8.72
N PRO A 312 -0.56 15.43 -7.83
CA PRO A 312 -1.96 15.01 -7.91
C PRO A 312 -2.73 15.66 -9.07
N ASP A 313 -2.29 16.84 -9.51
CA ASP A 313 -2.92 17.63 -10.56
C ASP A 313 -1.87 18.51 -11.30
N GLN A 314 -2.32 19.17 -12.37
CA GLN A 314 -1.46 20.05 -13.18
C GLN A 314 -0.94 21.26 -12.38
N ALA A 315 -1.75 21.87 -11.52
CA ALA A 315 -1.37 23.06 -10.76
C ALA A 315 -0.25 22.73 -9.74
N SER A 316 -0.35 21.57 -9.10
CA SER A 316 0.67 21.03 -8.22
C SER A 316 1.94 20.75 -9.02
N ALA A 317 1.84 20.04 -10.15
CA ALA A 317 3.01 19.76 -11.00
C ALA A 317 3.70 21.05 -11.46
N GLU A 318 2.95 22.05 -11.91
CA GLU A 318 3.49 23.35 -12.32
C GLU A 318 4.25 24.05 -11.19
N ARG A 319 3.64 24.12 -9.99
CA ARG A 319 4.31 24.70 -8.82
C ARG A 319 5.63 24.01 -8.51
N GLN A 320 5.64 22.67 -8.58
CA GLN A 320 6.84 21.86 -8.35
C GLN A 320 7.93 22.13 -9.39
N LEU A 321 7.57 22.08 -10.68
CA LEU A 321 8.50 22.25 -11.78
C LEU A 321 9.08 23.67 -11.84
N ARG A 322 8.28 24.68 -11.48
CA ARG A 322 8.71 26.08 -11.42
C ARG A 322 9.90 26.30 -10.47
N GLU A 323 10.02 25.52 -9.40
CA GLU A 323 11.17 25.57 -8.47
C GLU A 323 12.51 25.29 -9.18
N PHE A 324 12.50 24.55 -10.30
CA PHE A 324 13.70 24.10 -11.01
C PHE A 324 13.90 24.75 -12.38
N MET A 325 12.99 25.65 -12.80
CA MET A 325 12.98 26.20 -14.16
C MET A 325 14.24 27.03 -14.50
N SER A 326 14.87 27.63 -13.50
CA SER A 326 16.09 28.45 -13.64
C SER A 326 17.33 27.78 -13.02
N HIS A 327 17.31 26.45 -12.86
CA HIS A 327 18.42 25.72 -12.27
C HIS A 327 19.73 25.92 -13.05
N PRO A 328 20.92 26.01 -12.41
CA PRO A 328 22.19 26.23 -13.11
C PRO A 328 22.52 25.16 -14.17
N GLU A 329 22.23 23.89 -13.85
CA GLU A 329 22.45 22.76 -14.76
C GLU A 329 21.46 22.76 -15.93
N GLY A 330 21.98 22.80 -17.16
CA GLY A 330 21.17 22.82 -18.38
C GLY A 330 20.32 21.56 -18.58
N SER A 331 20.83 20.40 -18.15
CA SER A 331 20.10 19.12 -18.22
C SER A 331 18.84 19.11 -17.35
N VAL A 332 18.89 19.77 -16.18
CA VAL A 332 17.73 19.94 -15.29
C VAL A 332 16.69 20.84 -15.95
N ARG A 333 17.10 21.99 -16.52
CA ARG A 333 16.18 22.88 -17.23
C ARG A 333 15.53 22.20 -18.44
N GLN A 334 16.30 21.40 -19.19
CA GLN A 334 15.78 20.61 -20.31
C GLN A 334 14.73 19.58 -19.85
N LEU A 335 14.98 18.87 -18.75
CA LEU A 335 14.01 17.95 -18.16
C LEU A 335 12.72 18.69 -17.74
N VAL A 336 12.85 19.82 -17.05
CA VAL A 336 11.68 20.61 -16.62
C VAL A 336 10.84 21.06 -17.81
N ALA A 337 11.47 21.53 -18.89
CA ALA A 337 10.77 21.89 -20.12
C ALA A 337 10.08 20.67 -20.77
N HIS A 338 10.73 19.51 -20.79
CA HIS A 338 10.14 18.27 -21.30
C HIS A 338 8.89 17.86 -20.51
N LEU A 339 8.97 17.87 -19.18
CA LEU A 339 7.85 17.53 -18.29
C LEU A 339 6.71 18.55 -18.41
N ALA A 340 7.03 19.84 -18.51
CA ALA A 340 6.05 20.91 -18.71
C ALA A 340 5.31 20.75 -20.05
N LEU A 341 6.03 20.41 -21.14
CA LEU A 341 5.44 20.12 -22.44
C LEU A 341 4.51 18.91 -22.38
N ARG A 342 4.95 17.81 -21.76
CA ARG A 342 4.14 16.59 -21.59
C ARG A 342 2.81 16.87 -20.89
N ARG A 343 2.81 17.79 -19.93
CA ARG A 343 1.62 18.19 -19.17
C ARG A 343 0.80 19.31 -19.82
N GLY A 344 1.28 19.90 -20.90
CA GLY A 344 0.63 21.06 -21.54
C GLY A 344 0.74 22.36 -20.73
N LEU A 345 1.77 22.52 -19.90
CA LEU A 345 1.98 23.70 -19.04
C LEU A 345 2.54 24.88 -19.84
N LYS A 346 1.72 25.46 -20.72
CA LYS A 346 2.12 26.54 -21.64
C LYS A 346 2.67 27.78 -20.93
N GLY A 347 2.09 28.15 -19.80
CA GLY A 347 2.54 29.30 -18.98
C GLY A 347 3.98 29.13 -18.54
N LEU A 348 4.28 28.00 -17.90
CA LEU A 348 5.63 27.66 -17.44
C LEU A 348 6.65 27.58 -18.59
N LEU A 349 6.29 26.96 -19.73
CA LEU A 349 7.17 26.93 -20.90
C LEU A 349 7.48 28.34 -21.45
N SER A 350 6.51 29.25 -21.40
CA SER A 350 6.69 30.62 -21.85
C SER A 350 7.62 31.40 -20.91
N GLU A 351 7.45 31.23 -19.58
CA GLU A 351 8.37 31.76 -18.57
C GLU A 351 9.81 31.25 -18.80
N MET A 352 9.95 29.93 -19.04
CA MET A 352 11.25 29.31 -19.31
C MET A 352 11.91 29.84 -20.59
N ALA A 353 11.16 29.99 -21.69
CA ALA A 353 11.69 30.51 -22.94
C ALA A 353 12.26 31.94 -22.79
N GLN A 354 11.63 32.77 -21.95
CA GLN A 354 12.08 34.13 -21.70
C GLN A 354 13.34 34.17 -20.81
N ALA A 355 13.46 33.24 -19.86
CA ALA A 355 14.55 33.19 -18.89
C ALA A 355 15.77 32.38 -19.37
N GLU A 356 15.61 31.50 -20.37
CA GLU A 356 16.66 30.60 -20.83
C GLU A 356 17.82 31.35 -21.49
N ARG A 357 19.04 31.05 -21.05
CA ARG A 357 20.27 31.69 -21.52
C ARG A 357 20.94 30.89 -22.64
N HIS A 358 20.67 29.59 -22.74
CA HIS A 358 21.23 28.73 -23.79
C HIS A 358 20.42 28.87 -25.09
N PRO A 359 20.98 29.42 -26.18
CA PRO A 359 20.20 29.80 -27.37
C PRO A 359 19.45 28.62 -28.02
N GLU A 360 20.07 27.44 -28.06
CA GLU A 360 19.45 26.26 -28.67
C GLU A 360 18.25 25.75 -27.85
N LEU A 361 18.37 25.74 -26.52
CA LEU A 361 17.29 25.29 -25.64
C LEU A 361 16.15 26.31 -25.64
N GLN A 362 16.47 27.60 -25.62
CA GLN A 362 15.48 28.68 -25.80
C GLN A 362 14.68 28.51 -27.09
N LYS A 363 15.36 28.24 -28.21
CA LYS A 363 14.72 27.99 -29.51
C LYS A 363 13.80 26.76 -29.45
N GLN A 364 14.25 25.66 -28.83
CA GLN A 364 13.45 24.45 -28.67
C GLN A 364 12.19 24.70 -27.83
N ILE A 365 12.32 25.38 -26.68
CA ILE A 365 11.20 25.69 -25.79
C ILE A 365 10.21 26.64 -26.51
N SER A 366 10.70 27.67 -27.18
CA SER A 366 9.85 28.62 -27.94
C SER A 366 9.04 27.92 -29.03
N ALA A 367 9.67 27.00 -29.77
CA ALA A 367 8.98 26.20 -30.78
C ALA A 367 7.93 25.27 -30.14
N ALA A 368 8.17 24.74 -28.95
CA ALA A 368 7.19 23.93 -28.22
C ALA A 368 5.98 24.76 -27.76
N VAL A 369 6.20 25.99 -27.26
CA VAL A 369 5.13 26.94 -26.89
C VAL A 369 4.21 27.25 -28.08
N GLN A 370 4.78 27.44 -29.26
CA GLN A 370 4.02 27.69 -30.50
C GLN A 370 3.13 26.51 -30.90
N ARG A 371 3.57 25.26 -30.69
CA ARG A 371 2.76 24.07 -31.00
C ARG A 371 1.59 23.85 -30.05
N LEU A 372 1.64 24.44 -28.86
CA LEU A 372 0.57 24.39 -27.85
C LEU A 372 -0.41 25.57 -27.97
N GLY A 373 -0.18 26.52 -28.89
CA GLY A 373 -1.11 27.60 -29.22
C GLY A 373 -1.83 27.33 -30.51
#